data_AF-A0A447TIY6-F1
#
_entry.id   AF-A0A447TIY6-F1
#
_cell.length_a   1.000
_cell.length_b   1.000
_cell.length_c   1.000
_cell.angle_alpha   90.00
_cell.angle_beta   90.00
_cell.angle_gamma   90.00
#
_symmetry.space_group_name_H-M   'P 1'
#
loop_
_entity.id
_entity.type
_entity.pdbx_description
1 polymer ?
#
loop_
_entity_poly.entity_id
_entity_poly.type
_entity_poly.pdbx_seq_one_letter_code
_entity_poly.pdbx_strand_id
1 'polypeptide(L)'
;MPAEQSKIIYTLTDEAPALATSSFLPIVQAFAGSAGIQVDTADISVAARVLAEFPDYLTDEQKVPNTLAELGKLTLQPEANIIKLPNISASVAQLAACVKELQSKATSCPTTRKTRPTTKKRPSRTATPSAWAPR
;
A
#
# COMPACT_ATOMS: atom_id res chain seq x y z
N MET A 1 25.57 -22.45 -12.46
CA MET A 1 24.30 -22.03 -11.85
C MET A 1 23.54 -21.27 -12.92
N PRO A 2 22.30 -21.64 -13.30
CA PRO A 2 21.50 -20.74 -14.12
C PRO A 2 21.33 -19.44 -13.32
N ALA A 3 21.53 -18.30 -13.97
CA ALA A 3 21.36 -17.00 -13.33
C ALA A 3 19.94 -16.94 -12.76
N GLU A 4 19.81 -16.72 -11.44
CA GLU A 4 18.52 -16.41 -10.85
C GLU A 4 17.89 -15.27 -11.66
N GLN A 5 16.64 -15.47 -12.08
CA GLN A 5 15.97 -14.52 -12.94
C GLN A 5 15.86 -13.18 -12.21
N SER A 6 16.63 -12.20 -12.66
CA SER A 6 16.72 -10.89 -12.00
C SER A 6 15.35 -10.23 -11.98
N LYS A 7 14.88 -9.86 -10.79
CA LYS A 7 13.54 -9.34 -10.56
C LYS A 7 13.60 -7.90 -10.07
N ILE A 8 12.81 -7.03 -10.68
CA ILE A 8 12.61 -5.64 -10.26
C ILE A 8 11.20 -5.52 -9.69
N ILE A 9 11.08 -4.84 -8.56
CA ILE A 9 9.79 -4.43 -7.99
C ILE A 9 9.52 -2.96 -8.30
N TYR A 10 8.44 -2.69 -9.01
CA TYR A 10 7.98 -1.35 -9.34
C TYR A 10 6.84 -0.94 -8.41
N THR A 11 7.04 0.12 -7.63
CA THR A 11 6.01 0.57 -6.68
C THR A 11 4.86 1.27 -7.40
N LEU A 12 3.63 0.84 -7.13
CA LEU A 12 2.42 1.60 -7.48
C LEU A 12 2.12 2.55 -6.32
N THR A 13 1.97 3.83 -6.64
CA THR A 13 1.84 4.89 -5.63
C THR A 13 0.57 5.70 -5.86
N ASP A 14 0.61 7.02 -5.66
CA ASP A 14 -0.55 7.90 -5.59
C ASP A 14 -0.44 9.02 -6.64
N GLU A 15 -1.55 9.70 -6.94
CA GLU A 15 -1.60 10.96 -7.71
C GLU A 15 -0.82 10.93 -9.04
N ALA A 16 0.03 11.92 -9.31
CA ALA A 16 0.72 12.07 -10.58
C ALA A 16 1.68 10.90 -10.90
N PRO A 17 2.51 10.41 -9.95
CA PRO A 17 3.31 9.21 -10.19
C PRO A 17 2.50 7.95 -10.57
N ALA A 18 1.32 7.75 -9.98
CA ALA A 18 0.45 6.63 -10.36
C ALA A 18 -0.02 6.74 -11.82
N LEU A 19 -0.42 7.93 -12.24
CA LEU A 19 -0.82 8.19 -13.63
C LEU A 19 0.35 7.99 -14.62
N ALA A 20 1.54 8.48 -14.27
CA ALA A 20 2.73 8.27 -15.07
C ALA A 20 3.08 6.78 -15.20
N THR A 21 2.93 6.02 -14.11
CA THR A 21 3.16 4.58 -14.08
C THR A 21 2.25 3.84 -15.06
N SER A 22 0.98 4.21 -15.15
CA SER A 22 0.03 3.58 -16.10
C SER A 22 0.48 3.68 -17.57
N SER A 23 1.25 4.70 -17.93
CA SER A 23 1.82 4.87 -19.28
C SER A 23 3.21 4.25 -19.40
N PHE A 24 4.06 4.44 -18.40
CA PHE A 24 5.49 4.13 -18.50
C PHE A 24 5.83 2.68 -18.12
N LEU A 25 5.09 2.06 -17.20
CA LEU A 25 5.37 0.69 -16.75
C LEU A 25 5.31 -0.35 -17.88
N PRO A 26 4.33 -0.33 -18.81
CA PRO A 26 4.32 -1.27 -19.93
C PRO A 26 5.57 -1.15 -20.82
N ILE A 27 6.10 0.07 -20.98
CA ILE A 27 7.34 0.32 -21.72
C ILE A 27 8.52 -0.30 -20.97
N VAL A 28 8.64 -0.04 -19.67
CA VAL A 28 9.70 -0.61 -18.83
C VAL A 28 9.67 -2.15 -18.88
N GLN A 29 8.49 -2.76 -18.75
CA GLN A 29 8.30 -4.21 -18.84
C GLN A 29 8.73 -4.79 -20.18
N ALA A 30 8.36 -4.15 -21.30
CA ALA A 30 8.74 -4.61 -22.63
C ALA A 30 10.26 -4.59 -22.84
N PHE A 31 10.93 -3.50 -22.43
CA PHE A 31 12.38 -3.38 -22.57
C PHE A 31 13.14 -4.31 -21.62
N ALA A 32 12.73 -4.39 -20.34
CA ALA A 32 13.35 -5.26 -19.35
C ALA A 32 13.18 -6.75 -19.70
N GLY A 33 12.01 -7.13 -20.24
CA GLY A 33 11.74 -8.50 -20.67
C GLY A 33 12.68 -8.99 -21.75
N SER A 34 13.17 -8.11 -22.64
CA SER A 34 14.17 -8.47 -23.66
C SER A 34 15.52 -8.90 -23.07
N ALA A 35 15.82 -8.46 -21.84
CA ALA A 35 17.02 -8.84 -21.08
C ALA A 35 16.74 -10.00 -20.10
N GLY A 36 15.55 -10.61 -20.14
CA GLY A 36 15.14 -11.66 -19.19
C GLY A 36 14.84 -11.16 -17.78
N ILE A 37 14.68 -9.84 -17.59
CA ILE A 37 14.40 -9.23 -16.29
C ILE A 37 12.88 -9.15 -16.08
N GLN A 38 12.40 -9.72 -14.98
CA GLN A 38 10.99 -9.65 -14.59
C GLN A 38 10.72 -8.34 -13.84
N VAL A 39 9.66 -7.62 -14.20
CA VAL A 39 9.23 -6.39 -13.51
C VAL A 39 7.83 -6.59 -12.93
N ASP A 40 7.80 -6.86 -11.63
CA ASP A 40 6.56 -7.03 -10.86
C ASP A 40 6.15 -5.73 -10.18
N THR A 41 4.87 -5.61 -9.82
CA THR A 41 4.33 -4.43 -9.16
C THR A 41 4.08 -4.67 -7.67
N ALA A 42 4.20 -3.61 -6.89
CA ALA A 42 3.88 -3.62 -5.47
C ALA A 42 3.11 -2.35 -5.11
N ASP A 43 1.82 -2.49 -4.76
CA ASP A 43 0.98 -1.36 -4.39
C ASP A 43 1.25 -0.90 -2.95
N ILE A 44 1.72 0.34 -2.84
CA ILE A 44 1.97 1.04 -1.58
C ILE A 44 1.20 2.38 -1.50
N SER A 45 0.15 2.54 -2.32
CA SER A 45 -0.76 3.68 -2.27
C SER A 45 -1.38 3.83 -0.88
N VAL A 46 -1.90 5.03 -0.58
CA VAL A 46 -2.64 5.28 0.67
C VAL A 46 -3.82 4.32 0.77
N ALA A 47 -4.54 4.08 -0.33
CA ALA A 47 -5.69 3.19 -0.36
C ALA A 47 -5.31 1.74 -0.01
N ALA A 48 -4.29 1.18 -0.67
CA ALA A 48 -3.83 -0.18 -0.39
C ALA A 48 -3.35 -0.35 1.05
N ARG A 49 -2.61 0.63 1.58
CA ARG A 49 -2.14 0.61 2.98
C ARG A 49 -3.28 0.72 3.98
N VAL A 50 -4.33 1.50 3.69
CA VAL A 50 -5.52 1.57 4.55
C VAL A 50 -6.25 0.23 4.54
N LEU A 51 -6.47 -0.39 3.39
CA LEU A 51 -7.13 -1.69 3.29
C LEU A 51 -6.36 -2.79 4.04
N ALA A 52 -5.04 -2.82 3.89
CA ALA A 52 -4.17 -3.80 4.55
C ALA A 52 -4.19 -3.70 6.09
N GLU A 53 -4.53 -2.54 6.66
CA GLU A 53 -4.60 -2.34 8.11
C GLU A 53 -5.96 -2.80 8.70
N PHE A 54 -6.99 -2.94 7.86
CA PHE A 54 -8.34 -3.30 8.31
C PHE A 54 -8.90 -4.58 7.66
N PRO A 55 -8.14 -5.69 7.56
CA PRO A 55 -8.60 -6.88 6.85
C PRO A 55 -9.86 -7.50 7.47
N ASP A 56 -10.06 -7.35 8.79
CA ASP A 56 -11.23 -7.89 9.50
C ASP A 56 -12.56 -7.21 9.11
N TYR A 57 -12.48 -6.03 8.48
CA TYR A 57 -13.64 -5.26 8.01
C TYR A 57 -13.90 -5.47 6.51
N LEU A 58 -13.11 -6.31 5.85
CA LEU A 58 -13.16 -6.52 4.42
C LEU A 58 -13.71 -7.90 4.10
N THR A 59 -14.45 -8.01 2.99
CA THR A 59 -14.73 -9.33 2.41
C THR A 59 -13.45 -9.97 1.90
N ASP A 60 -13.45 -11.28 1.67
CA ASP A 60 -12.25 -11.97 1.20
C ASP A 60 -11.76 -11.45 -0.15
N GLU A 61 -12.66 -10.96 -0.99
CA GLU A 61 -12.33 -10.34 -2.29
C GLU A 61 -11.74 -8.93 -2.17
N GLN A 62 -12.01 -8.23 -1.06
CA GLN A 62 -11.53 -6.87 -0.81
C GLN A 62 -10.19 -6.85 -0.06
N LYS A 63 -9.79 -7.97 0.56
CA LYS A 63 -8.55 -8.07 1.30
C LYS A 63 -7.36 -7.93 0.36
N VAL A 64 -6.43 -7.07 0.77
CA VAL A 64 -5.16 -6.87 0.09
C VAL A 64 -4.02 -7.25 1.05
N PRO A 65 -2.90 -7.78 0.55
CA PRO A 65 -1.74 -8.08 1.39
C PRO A 65 -1.14 -6.80 1.99
N ASN A 66 -0.40 -6.95 3.09
CA ASN A 66 0.39 -5.85 3.63
C ASN A 66 1.70 -5.72 2.86
N THR A 67 1.59 -5.22 1.63
CA THR A 67 2.70 -5.05 0.69
C THR A 67 3.86 -4.27 1.28
N LEU A 68 3.58 -3.23 2.09
CA LEU A 68 4.64 -2.42 2.70
C LEU A 68 5.48 -3.24 3.69
N ALA A 69 4.86 -4.10 4.49
CA ALA A 69 5.57 -4.99 5.40
C ALA A 69 6.37 -6.06 4.64
N GLU A 70 5.82 -6.58 3.54
CA GLU A 70 6.52 -7.53 2.67
C GLU A 70 7.74 -6.92 2.00
N LEU A 71 7.61 -5.71 1.45
CA LEU A 71 8.74 -4.97 0.90
C LEU A 71 9.78 -4.63 1.97
N GLY A 72 9.34 -4.30 3.19
CA GLY A 72 10.25 -4.08 4.32
C GLY A 72 11.13 -5.31 4.60
N LYS A 73 10.56 -6.52 4.57
CA LYS A 73 11.33 -7.76 4.69
C LYS A 73 12.26 -7.98 3.49
N LEU A 74 11.80 -7.66 2.28
CA LEU A 74 12.59 -7.80 1.06
C LEU A 74 13.83 -6.90 1.10
N THR A 75 13.74 -5.67 1.62
CA THR A 75 14.90 -4.74 1.68
C THR A 75 16.09 -5.26 2.50
N LEU A 76 15.90 -6.32 3.29
CA LEU A 76 16.97 -6.97 4.06
C LEU A 76 17.73 -8.03 3.24
N GLN A 77 17.25 -8.36 2.04
CA GLN A 77 17.82 -9.36 1.15
C GLN A 77 18.73 -8.69 0.12
N PRO A 78 19.89 -9.27 -0.22
CA PRO A 78 20.80 -8.69 -1.21
C PRO A 78 20.23 -8.68 -2.64
N GLU A 79 19.24 -9.53 -2.92
CA GLU A 79 18.54 -9.61 -4.22
C GLU A 79 17.48 -8.50 -4.40
N ALA A 80 17.27 -7.66 -3.38
CA ALA A 80 16.25 -6.62 -3.41
C ALA A 80 16.57 -5.54 -4.45
N ASN A 81 15.77 -5.49 -5.51
CA ASN A 81 15.82 -4.44 -6.52
C ASN A 81 14.44 -3.77 -6.61
N ILE A 82 14.33 -2.57 -6.05
CA ILE A 82 13.05 -1.85 -5.89
C ILE A 82 13.14 -0.47 -6.53
N ILE A 83 12.28 -0.21 -7.51
CA ILE A 83 12.06 1.11 -8.08
C ILE A 83 10.95 1.81 -7.28
N LYS A 84 11.37 2.77 -6.45
CA LYS A 84 10.51 3.51 -5.53
C LYS A 84 10.08 4.85 -6.12
N LEU A 85 8.80 5.00 -6.42
CA LEU A 85 8.21 6.26 -6.90
C LEU A 85 7.76 7.13 -5.72
N PRO A 86 7.62 8.46 -5.89
CA PRO A 86 7.04 9.32 -4.86
C PRO A 86 5.63 8.83 -4.46
N ASN A 87 5.34 8.85 -3.15
CA ASN A 87 4.05 8.44 -2.58
C ASN A 87 3.59 9.44 -1.52
N ILE A 88 2.31 9.42 -1.18
CA ILE A 88 1.75 10.35 -0.20
C ILE A 88 2.11 9.94 1.24
N SER A 89 2.70 10.90 1.97
CA SER A 89 2.71 10.93 3.44
C SER A 89 1.42 11.59 3.93
N ALA A 90 0.37 10.78 4.12
CA ALA A 90 -0.99 11.28 4.26
C ALA A 90 -1.19 12.13 5.53
N SER A 91 -1.66 13.37 5.35
CA SER A 91 -2.23 14.16 6.43
C SER A 91 -3.54 13.54 6.93
N VAL A 92 -4.01 13.95 8.11
CA VAL A 92 -5.30 13.51 8.66
C VAL A 92 -6.46 13.82 7.71
N ALA A 93 -6.39 14.94 6.97
CA ALA A 93 -7.42 15.30 6.00
C ALA A 93 -7.43 14.37 4.79
N GLN A 94 -6.24 14.06 4.24
CA GLN A 94 -6.10 13.11 3.12
C GLN A 94 -6.51 11.69 3.50
N LEU A 95 -6.15 11.25 4.72
CA LEU A 95 -6.56 9.93 5.21
C LEU A 95 -8.09 9.84 5.35
N ALA A 96 -8.73 10.86 5.91
CA ALA A 96 -10.19 10.91 6.03
C ALA A 96 -10.88 10.93 4.67
N ALA A 97 -10.31 11.64 3.68
CA ALA A 97 -10.82 11.65 2.31
C ALA A 97 -10.69 10.27 1.65
N CYS A 98 -9.54 9.60 1.79
CA CYS A 98 -9.31 8.25 1.28
C CYS A 98 -10.29 7.23 1.90
N VAL A 99 -10.46 7.25 3.23
CA VAL A 99 -11.43 6.36 3.90
C VAL A 99 -12.85 6.63 3.41
N LYS A 100 -13.24 7.88 3.22
CA LYS A 100 -14.57 8.24 2.69
C LYS A 100 -14.75 7.73 1.26
N GLU A 101 -13.71 7.82 0.42
CA GLU A 101 -13.74 7.30 -0.94
C GLU A 101 -13.86 5.76 -0.94
N LEU A 102 -13.09 5.05 -0.11
CA LEU A 102 -13.19 3.59 0.04
C LEU A 102 -14.59 3.17 0.52
N GLN A 103 -15.16 3.89 1.49
CA GLN A 103 -16.53 3.65 1.95
C GLN A 103 -17.56 3.82 0.83
N SER A 104 -17.39 4.81 -0.06
CA SER A 104 -18.26 4.98 -1.23
C SER A 104 -18.16 3.83 -2.25
N LYS A 105 -17.04 3.10 -2.25
CA LYS A 105 -16.78 1.91 -3.08
C LYS A 105 -17.24 0.61 -2.41
N ALA A 106 -18.15 0.69 -1.43
CA ALA A 106 -18.70 -0.43 -0.66
C ALA A 106 -17.67 -1.19 0.21
N THR A 107 -16.59 -0.54 0.60
CA THR A 107 -15.63 -1.06 1.57
C THR A 107 -16.06 -0.71 3.00
N SER A 108 -16.18 -1.70 3.90
CA SER A 108 -16.66 -1.45 5.28
C SER A 108 -15.59 -0.89 6.23
N CYS A 109 -14.61 -0.13 5.71
CA CYS A 109 -13.53 0.45 6.51
C CYS A 109 -14.08 1.40 7.60
N PRO A 110 -13.58 1.32 8.84
CA PRO A 110 -14.03 2.19 9.92
C PRO A 110 -13.63 3.65 9.70
N THR A 111 -14.57 4.59 9.94
CA THR A 111 -14.31 6.03 9.83
C THR A 111 -13.28 6.51 10.86
N THR A 112 -12.31 7.34 10.43
CA THR A 112 -11.38 8.03 11.31
C THR A 112 -12.13 8.96 12.25
N ARG A 113 -12.33 8.54 13.50
CA ARG A 113 -13.15 9.28 14.48
C ARG A 113 -12.44 10.56 14.94
N LYS A 114 -12.86 11.74 14.44
CA LYS A 114 -12.39 13.06 14.92
C LYS A 114 -13.01 13.52 16.26
N THR A 115 -13.93 12.79 16.86
CA THR A 115 -14.57 13.18 18.13
C THR A 115 -14.67 11.99 19.08
N ARG A 116 -14.24 12.12 20.34
CA ARG A 116 -14.61 11.17 21.40
C ARG A 116 -16.09 11.43 21.75
N PRO A 117 -17.01 10.46 21.59
CA PRO A 117 -18.04 10.26 22.58
C PRO A 117 -17.54 9.19 23.54
N THR A 118 -17.57 9.54 24.81
CA THR A 118 -17.45 8.61 25.92
C THR A 118 -18.55 7.54 25.87
N THR A 119 -18.23 6.39 26.47
CA THR A 119 -19.11 5.28 26.88
C THR A 119 -19.67 4.34 25.80
N LYS A 120 -18.90 3.28 25.50
CA LYS A 120 -19.27 1.87 25.76
C LYS A 120 -17.98 1.02 25.77
N LYS A 121 -17.82 0.20 26.82
CA LYS A 121 -16.64 -0.63 27.10
C LYS A 121 -16.27 -1.49 25.86
N ARG A 122 -15.04 -1.32 25.35
CA ARG A 122 -14.33 -2.27 24.48
C ARG A 122 -13.05 -2.68 25.22
N PRO A 123 -12.60 -3.95 25.13
CA PRO A 123 -11.40 -4.39 25.83
C PRO A 123 -10.20 -3.58 25.33
N SER A 124 -9.34 -3.23 26.28
CA SER A 124 -8.16 -2.41 26.13
C SER A 124 -7.18 -2.95 25.09
N ARG A 125 -7.27 -2.43 23.85
CA ARG A 125 -6.12 -2.28 22.97
C ARG A 125 -6.15 -0.87 22.42
N THR A 126 -5.35 -0.01 23.04
CA THR A 126 -4.73 1.16 22.44
C THR A 126 -4.00 0.72 21.16
N ALA A 127 -4.75 0.55 20.08
CA ALA A 127 -4.22 0.35 18.74
C ALA A 127 -4.51 1.63 17.97
N THR A 128 -3.75 2.68 18.28
CA THR A 128 -3.23 3.50 17.18
C THR A 128 -2.24 2.57 16.47
N PRO A 129 -2.48 2.18 15.21
CA PRO A 129 -1.48 1.52 14.38
C PRO A 129 -0.15 2.25 14.52
N SER A 130 0.98 1.55 14.49
CA SER A 130 2.32 2.18 14.56
C SER A 130 2.52 3.23 13.46
N ALA A 131 1.74 3.15 12.38
CA ALA A 131 1.66 4.12 11.29
C ALA A 131 0.98 5.46 11.66
N TRP A 132 0.26 5.54 12.80
CA TRP A 132 -0.59 6.67 13.22
C TRP A 132 -0.13 7.33 14.52
N ALA A 133 1.06 7.00 15.02
CA ALA A 133 1.67 7.75 16.10
C ALA A 133 2.19 9.10 15.55
N PRO A 134 1.79 10.26 16.10
CA PRO A 134 2.51 11.50 15.83
C PRO A 134 3.95 11.32 16.35
N ARG A 135 4.94 11.71 15.53
CA ARG A 135 6.33 11.84 16.01
C ARG A 135 6.41 12.90 17.09
#